data_AF-A0A3N1JG31-F1
#
_entry.id   AF-A0A3N1JG31-F1
#
_cell.length_a   1.000
_cell.length_b   1.000
_cell.length_c   1.000
_cell.angle_alpha   90.00
_cell.angle_beta   90.00
_cell.angle_gamma   90.00
#
_symmetry.space_group_name_H-M   'P 1'
#
loop_
_entity.id
_entity.type
_entity.pdbx_description
1 polymer ?
#
loop_
_entity_poly.entity_id
_entity_poly.type
_entity_poly.pdbx_seq_one_letter_code
_entity_poly.pdbx_strand_id
1 'polypeptide(L)'
;MVLSGCAPQVIGDEYDAPGPGVRSDGSIDTRPAVGWVEPGARFFVTTYGSSSCPTAPTAVTTTDDGRGLDVALRRTGGNACTADLGPASYALDLPEGFRPRQAVVVSLHFADDDRVVRRTLRR
;
A
#
# COMPACT_ATOMS: atom_id res chain seq x y z
N MET A 1 -26.33 15.65 -14.86
CA MET A 1 -25.88 15.98 -13.49
C MET A 1 -24.75 15.02 -13.15
N VAL A 2 -23.50 15.42 -13.39
CA VAL A 2 -22.31 14.61 -13.03
C VAL A 2 -21.82 15.11 -11.67
N LEU A 3 -21.97 14.29 -10.65
CA LEU A 3 -21.41 14.53 -9.33
C LEU A 3 -19.92 14.19 -9.40
N SER A 4 -19.07 15.17 -9.73
CA SER A 4 -17.61 15.06 -9.54
C SER A 4 -17.32 15.10 -8.04
N GLY A 5 -17.45 13.94 -7.38
CA GLY A 5 -16.94 13.74 -6.04
C GLY A 5 -15.42 13.72 -6.08
N CYS A 6 -14.76 14.60 -5.32
CA CYS A 6 -13.31 14.69 -5.15
C CYS A 6 -12.74 13.50 -4.32
N ALA A 7 -13.17 12.28 -4.62
CA ALA A 7 -12.55 11.10 -4.03
C ALA A 7 -11.14 10.94 -4.62
N PRO A 8 -10.12 10.58 -3.82
CA PRO A 8 -8.83 10.20 -4.37
C PRO A 8 -9.03 9.12 -5.44
N GLN A 9 -8.37 9.30 -6.58
CA GLN A 9 -8.25 8.22 -7.56
C GLN A 9 -7.37 7.14 -6.92
N VAL A 10 -7.98 6.00 -6.60
CA VAL A 10 -7.25 4.81 -6.14
C VAL A 10 -6.65 4.13 -7.36
N ILE A 11 -5.42 3.63 -7.23
CA ILE A 11 -4.75 2.84 -8.26
C ILE A 11 -4.58 1.39 -7.78
N GLY A 12 -4.43 0.47 -8.73
CA GLY A 12 -4.29 -0.96 -8.43
C GLY A 12 -5.62 -1.65 -8.13
N ASP A 13 -5.56 -2.96 -8.03
CA ASP A 13 -6.71 -3.82 -7.76
C ASP A 13 -6.76 -4.17 -6.28
N GLU A 14 -7.96 -4.31 -5.70
CA GLU A 14 -8.09 -4.95 -4.39
C GLU A 14 -7.48 -6.35 -4.43
N TYR A 15 -6.72 -6.70 -3.39
CA TYR A 15 -5.95 -7.93 -3.36
C TYR A 15 -6.12 -8.64 -2.01
N ASP A 16 -6.41 -9.94 -2.04
CA ASP A 16 -6.45 -10.77 -0.84
C ASP A 16 -5.02 -11.17 -0.44
N ALA A 17 -4.32 -10.24 0.21
CA ALA A 17 -2.95 -10.46 0.65
C ALA A 17 -2.90 -11.49 1.79
N PRO A 18 -1.78 -12.23 1.93
CA PRO A 18 -1.52 -12.99 3.14
C PRO A 18 -1.74 -12.11 4.37
N GLY A 19 -2.51 -12.63 5.33
CA GLY A 19 -2.86 -11.91 6.54
C GLY A 19 -1.63 -11.46 7.35
N PRO A 20 -1.82 -10.57 8.34
CA PRO A 20 -0.74 -10.12 9.20
C PRO A 20 -0.01 -11.31 9.83
N GLY A 21 1.31 -11.22 9.90
CA GLY A 21 2.09 -12.16 10.70
C GLY A 21 1.73 -12.05 12.18
N VAL A 22 1.85 -13.15 12.92
CA VAL A 22 1.74 -13.15 14.39
C VAL A 22 3.13 -12.93 14.97
N ARG A 23 3.26 -11.98 15.89
CA ARG A 23 4.50 -11.70 16.61
C ARG A 23 4.73 -12.72 17.72
N SER A 24 5.97 -12.85 18.18
CA SER A 24 6.33 -13.82 19.24
C SER A 24 5.60 -13.62 20.57
N ASP A 25 5.06 -12.43 20.81
CA ASP A 25 4.23 -12.08 21.98
C ASP A 25 2.74 -12.41 21.80
N GLY A 26 2.36 -13.03 20.67
CA GLY A 26 0.99 -13.36 20.32
C GLY A 26 0.18 -12.19 19.75
N SER A 27 0.77 -10.99 19.60
CA SER A 27 0.11 -9.86 18.97
C SER A 27 0.11 -9.96 17.43
N ILE A 28 -0.90 -9.37 16.79
CA ILE A 28 -1.00 -9.29 15.33
C ILE A 28 -0.07 -8.16 14.84
N ASP A 29 0.76 -8.44 13.83
CA ASP A 29 1.62 -7.44 13.22
C ASP A 29 0.84 -6.56 12.22
N THR A 30 0.35 -5.43 12.71
CA THR A 30 -0.42 -4.45 11.93
C THR A 30 0.45 -3.39 11.26
N ARG A 31 1.77 -3.64 11.15
CA ARG A 31 2.65 -2.76 10.39
C ARG A 31 2.31 -2.84 8.89
N PRO A 32 2.39 -1.73 8.15
CA PRO A 32 2.25 -1.77 6.70
C PRO A 32 3.23 -2.78 6.10
N ALA A 33 2.74 -3.58 5.17
CA ALA A 33 3.49 -4.68 4.56
C ALA A 33 3.50 -4.52 3.04
N VAL A 34 4.54 -5.06 2.41
CA VAL A 34 4.66 -5.17 0.96
C VAL A 34 5.18 -6.55 0.62
N GLY A 35 4.74 -7.10 -0.50
CA GLY A 35 5.22 -8.39 -1.01
C GLY A 35 4.99 -8.51 -2.50
N TRP A 36 5.67 -9.47 -3.13
CA TRP A 36 5.41 -9.76 -4.54
C TRP A 36 4.06 -10.45 -4.70
N VAL A 37 3.27 -10.00 -5.67
CA VAL A 37 2.17 -10.77 -6.25
C VAL A 37 2.73 -11.60 -7.39
N GLU A 38 3.46 -10.92 -8.28
CA GLU A 38 4.22 -11.52 -9.37
C GLU A 38 5.61 -10.86 -9.42
N PRO A 39 6.68 -11.57 -9.02
CA PRO A 39 8.02 -10.99 -8.96
C PRO A 39 8.46 -10.34 -10.27
N GLY A 40 8.69 -9.03 -10.25
CA GLY A 40 9.10 -8.26 -11.43
C GLY A 40 7.96 -7.71 -12.28
N ALA A 41 6.70 -7.93 -11.90
CA ALA A 41 5.54 -7.35 -12.57
C ALA A 41 4.62 -6.62 -11.57
N ARG A 42 4.23 -7.27 -10.47
CA ARG A 42 3.24 -6.74 -9.53
C ARG A 42 3.62 -6.99 -8.08
N PHE A 43 3.34 -6.05 -7.22
CA PHE A 43 3.54 -6.17 -5.77
C PHE A 43 2.28 -5.69 -5.03
N PHE A 44 2.03 -6.22 -3.84
CA PHE A 44 0.94 -5.74 -3.01
C PHE A 44 1.45 -4.78 -1.94
N VAL A 45 0.57 -3.88 -1.51
CA VAL A 45 0.72 -3.07 -0.30
C VAL A 45 -0.46 -3.37 0.60
N THR A 46 -0.18 -3.74 1.84
CA THR A 46 -1.18 -3.92 2.89
C THR A 46 -1.02 -2.83 3.93
N THR A 47 -2.11 -2.15 4.24
CA THR A 47 -2.23 -1.22 5.37
C THR A 47 -3.26 -1.76 6.37
N TYR A 48 -3.23 -1.23 7.58
CA TYR A 48 -4.19 -1.59 8.63
C TYR A 48 -4.86 -0.31 9.12
N GLY A 49 -6.19 -0.32 9.12
CA GLY A 49 -7.01 0.84 9.47
C GLY A 49 -8.47 0.48 9.64
N SER A 50 -9.32 1.49 9.73
CA SER A 50 -10.77 1.30 9.77
C SER A 50 -11.24 0.61 8.48
N SER A 51 -11.96 -0.51 8.60
CA SER A 51 -12.48 -1.25 7.45
C SER A 51 -13.40 -0.41 6.55
N SER A 52 -14.11 0.57 7.12
CA SER A 52 -14.95 1.51 6.37
C SER A 52 -14.20 2.73 5.83
N CYS A 53 -12.93 2.90 6.21
CA CYS A 53 -12.07 3.98 5.72
C CYS A 53 -10.65 3.46 5.40
N PRO A 54 -10.50 2.59 4.39
CA PRO A 54 -9.21 1.97 4.11
C PRO A 54 -8.21 2.99 3.56
N THR A 55 -6.93 2.78 3.88
CA THR A 55 -5.83 3.56 3.27
C THR A 55 -5.40 2.89 1.98
N ALA A 56 -5.69 3.54 0.86
CA ALA A 56 -5.47 3.00 -0.47
C ALA A 56 -4.37 3.76 -1.22
N PRO A 57 -3.64 3.10 -2.14
CA PRO A 57 -2.62 3.74 -2.96
C PRO A 57 -3.25 4.65 -4.01
N THR A 58 -2.65 5.82 -4.20
CA THR A 58 -3.10 6.84 -5.16
C THR A 58 -2.05 7.14 -6.24
N ALA A 59 -0.79 6.79 -5.99
CA ALA A 59 0.29 6.91 -6.96
C ALA A 59 1.40 5.91 -6.64
N VAL A 60 2.12 5.47 -7.68
CA VAL A 60 3.39 4.76 -7.56
C VAL A 60 4.39 5.38 -8.52
N THR A 61 5.57 5.72 -8.02
CA THR A 61 6.65 6.30 -8.82
C THR A 61 7.98 5.61 -8.50
N THR A 62 8.96 5.78 -9.39
CA THR A 62 10.31 5.26 -9.17
C THR A 62 11.17 6.28 -8.44
N THR A 63 12.00 5.82 -7.51
CA THR A 63 13.02 6.63 -6.83
C THR A 63 14.41 6.00 -6.97
N ASP A 64 15.45 6.67 -6.45
CA ASP A 64 16.84 6.21 -6.41
C ASP A 64 17.38 5.75 -7.77
N ASP A 65 17.14 6.54 -8.82
CA ASP A 65 17.52 6.22 -10.21
C ASP A 65 16.87 4.91 -10.73
N GLY A 66 15.62 4.63 -10.33
CA GLY A 66 14.91 3.43 -10.74
C GLY A 66 15.28 2.19 -9.92
N ARG A 67 15.79 2.37 -8.69
CA ARG A 67 16.12 1.27 -7.75
C ARG A 67 15.14 1.14 -6.59
N GLY A 68 14.34 2.17 -6.33
CA GLY A 68 13.30 2.17 -5.32
C GLY A 68 11.93 2.50 -5.90
N LEU A 69 10.91 2.29 -5.08
CA LEU A 69 9.53 2.69 -5.36
C LEU A 69 9.05 3.66 -4.28
N ASP A 70 8.26 4.62 -4.70
CA ASP A 70 7.52 5.53 -3.83
C ASP A 70 6.03 5.33 -4.06
N VAL A 71 5.29 5.01 -2.99
CA VAL A 71 3.85 4.75 -3.03
C VAL A 71 3.14 5.79 -2.17
N ALA A 72 2.37 6.66 -2.82
CA ALA A 72 1.49 7.59 -2.12
C ALA A 72 0.21 6.86 -1.71
N LEU A 73 -0.15 7.01 -0.44
CA LEU A 73 -1.29 6.38 0.20
C LEU A 73 -2.20 7.46 0.81
N ARG A 74 -3.51 7.30 0.64
CA ARG A 74 -4.50 8.18 1.25
C ARG A 74 -5.67 7.38 1.79
N ARG A 75 -6.22 7.79 2.92
CA ARG A 75 -7.49 7.27 3.42
C ARG A 75 -8.59 7.56 2.40
N THR A 76 -9.32 6.51 2.10
CA THR A 76 -10.52 6.53 1.28
C THR A 76 -11.71 6.31 2.20
N GLY A 77 -12.87 6.87 1.88
CA GLY A 77 -14.03 6.90 2.79
C GLY A 77 -14.34 8.30 3.32
N GLY A 78 -15.44 8.39 4.07
CA GLY A 78 -15.94 9.64 4.62
C GLY A 78 -15.49 9.90 6.06
N ASN A 79 -16.11 10.89 6.70
CA ASN A 79 -15.84 11.24 8.10
C ASN A 79 -16.36 10.19 9.11
N ALA A 80 -17.21 9.26 8.67
CA ALA A 80 -17.79 8.21 9.50
C ALA A 80 -16.99 6.91 9.34
N CYS A 81 -15.91 6.78 10.10
CA CYS A 81 -15.12 5.56 10.15
C CYS A 81 -15.56 4.67 11.33
N THR A 82 -15.66 3.37 11.10
CA THR A 82 -15.91 2.33 12.12
C THR A 82 -14.65 2.05 12.92
N ALA A 83 -14.80 1.48 14.12
CA ALA A 83 -13.67 1.17 15.00
C ALA A 83 -12.96 -0.15 14.62
N ASP A 84 -13.46 -0.88 13.62
CA ASP A 84 -12.95 -2.19 13.23
C ASP A 84 -11.61 -2.04 12.51
N LEU A 85 -10.56 -2.57 13.13
CA LEU A 85 -9.21 -2.60 12.54
C LEU A 85 -9.10 -3.79 11.60
N GLY A 86 -9.02 -3.53 10.30
CA GLY A 86 -8.90 -4.53 9.25
C GLY A 86 -7.71 -4.27 8.32
N PRO A 87 -7.19 -5.33 7.65
CA PRO A 87 -6.26 -5.16 6.55
C PRO A 87 -6.97 -4.56 5.33
N ALA A 88 -6.29 -3.65 4.64
CA ALA A 88 -6.66 -3.17 3.32
C ALA A 88 -5.45 -3.38 2.39
N SER A 89 -5.66 -4.16 1.34
CA SER A 89 -4.59 -4.66 0.49
C SER A 89 -4.88 -4.38 -0.98
N TYR A 90 -3.88 -3.87 -1.68
CA TYR A 90 -3.98 -3.53 -3.10
C TYR A 90 -2.78 -4.07 -3.87
N ALA A 91 -3.02 -4.68 -5.03
CA ALA A 91 -2.01 -5.12 -5.98
C ALA A 91 -1.72 -4.00 -6.98
N LEU A 92 -0.45 -3.59 -7.05
CA LEU A 92 0.07 -2.52 -7.89
C LEU A 92 1.00 -3.10 -8.95
N ASP A 93 0.88 -2.57 -10.17
CA ASP A 93 1.86 -2.81 -11.22
C ASP A 93 3.15 -2.03 -10.93
N LEU A 94 4.29 -2.59 -11.31
CA LEU A 94 5.53 -1.84 -11.31
C LEU A 94 5.47 -0.73 -12.38
N PRO A 95 6.04 0.46 -12.11
CA PRO A 95 6.16 1.51 -13.10
C PRO A 95 6.85 1.02 -14.38
N GLU A 96 6.46 1.58 -15.52
CA GLU A 96 7.05 1.21 -16.81
C GLU A 96 8.58 1.38 -16.80
N GLY A 97 9.29 0.42 -17.40
CA GLY A 97 10.75 0.42 -17.43
C GLY A 97 11.45 0.05 -16.10
N PHE A 98 10.72 -0.03 -14.98
CA PHE A 98 11.29 -0.49 -13.71
C PHE A 98 11.61 -1.99 -13.79
N ARG A 99 12.85 -2.37 -13.45
CA ARG A 99 13.31 -3.76 -13.51
C ARG A 99 14.08 -4.12 -12.24
N PRO A 100 13.46 -4.83 -11.28
CA PRO A 100 14.10 -5.14 -10.01
C PRO A 100 15.21 -6.18 -10.21
N ARG A 101 16.47 -5.75 -10.06
CA ARG A 101 17.67 -6.63 -10.08
C ARG A 101 18.08 -7.14 -8.69
N GLN A 102 17.66 -6.42 -7.65
CA GLN A 102 18.00 -6.67 -6.25
C GLN A 102 16.77 -6.36 -5.38
N ALA A 103 16.93 -6.44 -4.07
CA ALA A 103 15.88 -6.01 -3.14
C ALA A 103 15.48 -4.55 -3.41
N VAL A 104 14.17 -4.31 -3.53
CA VAL A 104 13.61 -2.99 -3.82
C VAL A 104 13.16 -2.34 -2.53
N VAL A 105 13.59 -1.11 -2.27
CA VAL A 105 13.05 -0.31 -1.18
C VAL A 105 11.77 0.34 -1.65
N VAL A 106 10.69 0.13 -0.89
CA VAL A 106 9.38 0.74 -1.11
C VAL A 106 9.12 1.74 0.02
N SER A 107 9.01 3.01 -0.31
CA SER A 107 8.61 4.07 0.61
C SER A 107 7.09 4.25 0.54
N LEU A 108 6.41 3.99 1.64
CA LEU A 108 4.96 4.17 1.78
C LEU A 108 4.70 5.53 2.41
N HIS A 109 4.20 6.49 1.62
CA HIS A 109 3.89 7.86 2.04
C HIS A 109 2.41 8.00 2.39
N PHE A 110 2.10 8.16 3.67
CA PHE A 110 0.74 8.33 4.17
C PHE A 110 0.41 9.82 4.21
N ALA A 111 -0.45 10.27 3.30
CA ALA A 111 -0.80 11.69 3.17
C ALA A 111 -1.59 12.24 4.36
N ASP A 112 -2.34 11.39 5.06
CA ASP A 112 -3.21 11.80 6.17
C ASP A 112 -2.43 12.26 7.41
N ASP A 113 -1.25 11.69 7.65
CA ASP A 113 -0.41 11.94 8.85
C ASP A 113 1.05 12.30 8.52
N ASP A 114 1.35 12.58 7.24
CA ASP A 114 2.68 12.88 6.69
C ASP A 114 3.76 11.85 7.11
N ARG A 115 3.35 10.58 7.28
CA ARG A 115 4.22 9.51 7.72
C ARG A 115 4.82 8.77 6.55
N VAL A 116 6.11 8.44 6.65
CA VAL A 116 6.80 7.59 5.66
C VAL A 116 7.24 6.28 6.31
N VAL A 117 6.81 5.16 5.73
CA VAL A 117 7.20 3.82 6.18
C VAL A 117 7.98 3.11 5.07
N ARG A 118 9.25 2.80 5.33
CA ARG A 118 10.08 2.04 4.37
C ARG A 118 9.92 0.54 4.58
N ARG A 119 9.73 -0.18 3.47
CA ARG A 119 9.74 -1.63 3.41
C ARG A 119 10.65 -2.12 2.30
N THR A 120 11.00 -3.39 2.35
CA THR A 120 11.89 -4.01 1.37
C THR A 120 11.18 -5.17 0.72
N LEU A 121 10.97 -5.09 -0.60
CA LEU A 121 10.57 -6.22 -1.41
C LEU A 121 11.81 -7.07 -1.69
N ARG A 122 11.86 -8.24 -1.05
CA ARG A 122 12.87 -9.27 -1.33
C ARG A 122 12.31 -10.22 -2.38
N ARG A 123 13.17 -10.66 -3.29
CA ARG A 123 12.81 -11.64 -4.33
C ARG A 123 12.72 -13.03 -3.74
#